data_AF-A0AAV5IMT4-F1
#
_entry.id   AF-A0AAV5IMT4-F1
#
_cell.length_a   1.000
_cell.length_b   1.000
_cell.length_c   1.000
_cell.angle_alpha   90.00
_cell.angle_beta   90.00
_cell.angle_gamma   90.00
#
_symmetry.space_group_name_H-M   'P 1'
#
loop_
_entity.id
_entity.type
_entity.pdbx_description
1 polymer ?
#
loop_
_entity_poly.entity_id
_entity_poly.type
_entity_poly.pdbx_seq_one_letter_code
_entity_poly.pdbx_strand_id
1 'polypeptide(L)'
;MMERMGFDIVWRGWIAKCLKSNTVSVLVNRSATREFSMTRGLQQGDPLSPFLFLMMAEALNGLTSVVVAKGYFRGVKIGDGELEVSHLQFADDTLFMGEATEDNIWTTKCIMRAFELVSGLKINYRKSSLIGVNTDEDWIRSMAWMLNCKIESLPCKYLGMPLGANPKRISTWKSLIDTFRRKLSVIHELDKIRRNFLWGGVEGGRKIAWVSWDRVCNTKKEGGLGVRNLRWFNIALLGKWWASLIGGEKGLWARVLLEKYGSKEGNWLSWLSGDRVLGSSWWNDICKLNMGLDSKDGLLLLNFNMNLGEGKNVRFWLDTWVGGFSQANVFPRLFLLATEKNCNIHQMGHWNNGCWDWKFQWRRPLRAWEEENLQQLLETIKHKKLVQGATDTWCWSLETGGGYTTRTAYEQLAKKEENKLLEYTKIWETQVPPKVSAFPWQLLLDRIPTKILTMHDRWEAYKGESTEDCDLMFTVKKCAMVQMKTKLQVFMAKNTKEYACDYRVEGSFFQDSCAVYVGETNTIVAQMHKKLSFENLLGKERFAVTMYPNVDHAFIAALIVILDSINRPGWI
;
A
#
# COMPACT_ATOMS: atom_id res chain seq x y z
N MET A 1 25.44 -13.80 29.96
CA MET A 1 24.69 -13.74 28.69
C MET A 1 25.46 -13.00 27.61
N MET A 2 25.73 -11.69 27.77
CA MET A 2 26.45 -10.89 26.76
C MET A 2 27.79 -11.49 26.32
N GLU A 3 28.58 -12.04 27.24
CA GLU A 3 29.83 -12.73 26.88
C GLU A 3 29.61 -13.93 25.95
N ARG A 4 28.59 -14.75 26.22
CA ARG A 4 28.23 -15.90 25.35
C ARG A 4 27.68 -15.46 23.99
N MET A 5 27.08 -14.28 23.92
CA MET A 5 26.62 -13.66 22.68
C MET A 5 27.76 -12.99 21.89
N GLY A 6 29.01 -13.06 22.37
CA GLY A 6 30.18 -12.52 21.67
C GLY A 6 30.37 -11.02 21.83
N PHE A 7 29.72 -10.37 22.80
CA PHE A 7 29.94 -8.94 23.05
C PHE A 7 31.34 -8.71 23.63
N ASP A 8 32.05 -7.75 23.03
CA ASP A 8 33.38 -7.33 23.44
C ASP A 8 33.43 -6.88 24.92
N ILE A 9 34.58 -7.04 25.55
CA ILE A 9 34.80 -6.70 26.95
C ILE A 9 34.53 -5.22 27.26
N VAL A 10 34.83 -4.31 26.34
CA VAL A 10 34.60 -2.87 26.50
C VAL A 10 33.10 -2.58 26.58
N TRP A 11 32.32 -3.13 25.65
CA TRP A 11 30.86 -3.01 25.63
C TRP A 11 30.22 -3.58 26.89
N ARG A 12 30.67 -4.77 27.33
CA ARG A 12 30.23 -5.36 28.60
C ARG A 12 30.56 -4.46 29.78
N GLY A 13 31.74 -3.83 29.77
CA GLY A 13 32.17 -2.86 30.78
C GLY A 13 31.26 -1.63 30.85
N TRP A 14 30.89 -1.05 29.70
CA TRP A 14 29.97 0.09 29.65
C TRP A 14 28.58 -0.25 30.19
N ILE A 15 27.99 -1.36 29.73
CA ILE A 15 26.69 -1.80 30.25
C ILE A 15 26.76 -2.09 31.75
N ALA A 16 27.81 -2.75 32.23
CA ALA A 16 28.02 -2.99 33.65
C ALA A 16 28.13 -1.67 34.45
N LYS A 17 28.76 -0.64 33.89
CA LYS A 17 28.84 0.69 34.52
C LYS A 17 27.45 1.33 34.58
N CYS A 18 26.70 1.35 33.48
CA CYS A 18 25.33 1.88 33.43
C CYS A 18 24.41 1.21 34.46
N LEU A 19 24.53 -0.12 34.62
CA LEU A 19 23.74 -0.87 35.60
C LEU A 19 24.15 -0.59 37.05
N LYS A 20 25.43 -0.33 37.32
CA LYS A 20 25.97 -0.09 38.67
C LYS A 20 25.86 1.35 39.13
N SER A 21 25.89 2.31 38.22
CA SER A 21 25.85 3.75 38.53
C SER A 21 24.44 4.34 38.54
N ASN A 22 23.39 3.52 38.48
CA ASN A 22 22.03 4.00 38.39
C ASN A 22 21.53 4.51 39.75
N THR A 23 21.35 5.83 39.87
CA THR A 23 20.66 6.49 40.98
C THR A 23 19.33 7.07 40.50
N VAL A 24 18.32 7.00 41.35
CA VAL A 24 16.97 7.51 41.05
C VAL A 24 16.57 8.53 42.11
N SER A 25 15.91 9.60 41.67
CA SER A 25 15.12 10.49 42.52
C SER A 25 13.68 10.52 42.01
N VAL A 26 12.72 10.70 42.92
CA VAL A 26 11.29 10.76 42.58
C VAL A 26 10.79 12.17 42.85
N LEU A 27 9.96 12.71 41.96
CA LEU A 27 9.28 13.98 42.20
C LEU A 27 8.07 13.74 43.10
N VAL A 28 8.13 14.23 44.33
CA VAL A 28 6.99 14.28 45.25
C VAL A 28 6.56 15.74 45.36
N ASN A 29 5.31 16.04 44.99
CA ASN A 29 4.79 17.41 44.93
C ASN A 29 5.68 18.38 44.11
N ARG A 30 6.19 17.92 42.96
CA ARG A 30 7.10 18.65 42.07
C ARG A 30 8.48 18.96 42.68
N SER A 31 8.80 18.40 43.83
CA SER A 31 10.13 18.50 44.46
C SER A 31 10.83 17.15 44.39
N ALA A 32 12.09 17.14 43.96
CA ALA A 32 12.88 15.91 43.88
C ALA A 32 13.23 15.41 45.28
N THR A 33 13.08 14.10 45.50
CA THR A 33 13.62 13.44 46.69
C THR A 33 15.14 13.36 46.62
N ARG A 34 15.79 12.98 47.73
CA ARG A 34 17.19 12.55 47.70
C ARG A 34 17.36 11.38 46.74
N GLU A 35 18.50 11.34 46.07
CA GLU A 35 18.87 10.23 45.21
C GLU A 35 19.15 8.97 46.04
N PHE A 36 18.75 7.83 45.50
CA PHE A 36 19.06 6.52 46.05
C PHE A 36 19.51 5.57 44.95
N SER A 37 20.44 4.68 45.27
CA SER A 37 21.01 3.72 44.31
C SER A 37 20.07 2.54 44.09
N MET A 38 19.93 2.14 42.82
CA MET A 38 19.13 0.98 42.45
C MET A 38 19.98 -0.29 42.52
N THR A 39 19.56 -1.29 43.29
CA THR A 39 20.25 -2.59 43.39
C THR A 39 19.80 -3.60 42.33
N ARG A 40 18.58 -3.44 41.80
CA ARG A 40 17.99 -4.25 40.73
C ARG A 40 17.06 -3.42 39.88
N GLY A 41 16.85 -3.89 38.65
CA GLY A 41 15.90 -3.31 37.72
C GLY A 41 16.52 -2.25 36.81
N LEU A 42 15.87 -2.07 35.67
CA LEU A 42 16.22 -1.12 34.64
C LEU A 42 15.19 0.01 34.66
N GLN A 43 15.62 1.24 34.38
CA GLN A 43 14.70 2.38 34.36
C GLN A 43 13.70 2.22 33.22
N GLN A 44 12.41 2.35 33.53
CA GLN A 44 11.37 2.41 32.51
C GLN A 44 11.50 3.72 31.72
N GLY A 45 11.50 3.62 30.40
CA GLY A 45 11.71 4.77 29.50
C GLY A 45 13.16 5.00 29.09
N ASP A 46 14.12 4.29 29.68
CA ASP A 46 15.50 4.27 29.18
C ASP A 46 15.55 3.48 27.86
N PRO A 47 16.13 4.05 26.77
CA PRO A 47 16.23 3.39 25.48
C PRO A 47 17.01 2.07 25.49
N LEU A 48 17.91 1.83 26.46
CA LEU A 48 18.67 0.59 26.57
C LEU A 48 17.87 -0.54 27.23
N SER A 49 16.95 -0.19 28.12
CA SER A 49 16.22 -1.15 28.95
C SER A 49 15.50 -2.26 28.16
N PRO A 50 14.77 -1.96 27.06
CA PRO A 50 14.11 -2.99 26.26
C PRO A 50 15.10 -3.98 25.65
N PHE A 51 16.25 -3.51 25.17
CA PHE A 51 17.26 -4.37 24.55
C PHE A 51 17.91 -5.32 25.58
N LEU A 52 18.26 -4.79 26.75
CA LEU A 52 18.82 -5.58 27.85
C LEU A 52 17.82 -6.64 28.34
N PHE A 53 16.53 -6.29 28.39
CA PHE A 53 15.47 -7.25 28.70
C PHE A 53 15.39 -8.36 27.66
N LEU A 54 15.39 -8.03 26.36
CA LEU A 54 15.34 -9.03 25.29
C LEU A 54 16.53 -10.00 25.33
N MET A 55 17.74 -9.53 25.66
CA MET A 55 18.89 -10.42 25.85
C MET A 55 18.68 -11.43 26.98
N MET A 56 18.00 -11.05 28.06
CA MET A 56 17.66 -11.98 29.13
C MET A 56 16.51 -12.91 28.75
N ALA A 57 15.50 -12.40 28.03
CA ALA A 57 14.40 -13.19 27.50
C ALA A 57 14.89 -14.30 26.54
N GLU A 58 15.94 -14.03 25.75
CA GLU A 58 16.60 -15.03 24.89
C GLU A 58 17.12 -16.25 25.67
N ALA A 59 17.46 -16.11 26.95
CA ALA A 59 17.83 -17.25 27.77
C ALA A 59 16.66 -18.24 27.98
N LEU A 60 15.43 -17.74 28.05
CA LEU A 60 14.23 -18.59 28.13
C LEU A 60 14.00 -19.33 26.80
N ASN A 61 14.18 -18.64 25.67
CA ASN A 61 14.13 -19.24 24.34
C ASN A 61 15.18 -20.37 24.19
N GLY A 62 16.42 -20.10 24.62
CA GLY A 62 17.50 -21.09 24.61
C GLY A 62 17.22 -22.31 25.50
N LEU A 63 16.72 -22.11 26.73
CA LEU A 63 16.34 -23.20 27.63
C LEU A 63 15.23 -24.06 27.01
N THR A 64 14.20 -23.42 26.46
CA THR A 64 13.06 -24.11 25.84
C THR A 64 13.50 -24.89 24.61
N SER A 65 14.35 -24.30 23.75
CA SER A 65 14.87 -24.96 22.56
C SER A 65 15.68 -26.22 22.89
N VAL A 66 16.47 -26.20 23.98
CA VAL A 66 17.24 -27.37 24.42
C VAL A 66 16.34 -28.50 24.91
N VAL A 67 15.28 -28.21 25.67
CA VAL A 67 14.39 -29.28 26.16
C VAL A 67 13.52 -29.87 25.05
N VAL A 68 13.15 -29.07 24.05
CA VAL A 68 12.46 -29.55 22.84
C VAL A 68 13.39 -30.44 22.02
N ALA A 69 14.62 -30.00 21.76
CA ALA A 69 15.61 -30.79 21.02
C ALA A 69 15.94 -32.14 21.70
N LYS A 70 15.83 -32.21 23.03
CA LYS A 70 16.00 -33.45 23.81
C LYS A 70 14.73 -34.30 23.91
N GLY A 71 13.60 -33.84 23.38
CA GLY A 71 12.32 -34.55 23.41
C GLY A 71 11.58 -34.52 24.76
N TYR A 72 12.04 -33.70 25.72
CA TYR A 72 11.35 -33.54 27.01
C TYR A 72 10.09 -32.67 26.91
N PHE A 73 10.03 -31.78 25.91
CA PHE A 73 8.85 -31.00 25.60
C PHE A 73 8.45 -31.23 24.15
N ARG A 74 7.18 -31.57 23.92
CA ARG A 74 6.62 -31.81 22.59
C ARG A 74 5.69 -30.65 22.22
N GLY A 75 6.14 -29.82 21.29
CA GLY A 75 5.42 -28.69 20.74
C GLY A 75 4.30 -29.10 19.79
N VAL A 76 3.63 -28.11 19.23
CA VAL A 76 2.59 -28.31 18.21
C VAL A 76 3.24 -28.48 16.85
N LYS A 77 2.96 -29.61 16.20
CA LYS A 77 3.39 -29.88 14.82
C LYS A 77 2.45 -29.20 13.82
N ILE A 78 3.02 -28.56 12.80
CA ILE A 78 2.31 -27.83 11.76
C ILE A 78 2.59 -28.49 10.40
N GLY A 79 1.56 -28.59 9.55
CA GLY A 79 1.66 -29.24 8.25
C GLY A 79 1.76 -30.76 8.38
N ASP A 80 2.65 -31.38 7.62
CA ASP A 80 2.90 -32.83 7.64
C ASP A 80 3.81 -33.26 8.80
N GLY A 81 4.15 -32.34 9.71
CA GLY A 81 4.91 -32.63 10.93
C GLY A 81 6.36 -32.16 10.93
N GLU A 82 6.81 -31.51 9.85
CA GLU A 82 8.17 -31.00 9.66
C GLU A 82 8.49 -29.77 10.53
N LEU A 83 7.47 -28.97 10.88
CA LEU A 83 7.63 -27.79 11.72
C LEU A 83 6.99 -27.99 13.09
N GLU A 84 7.82 -27.99 14.13
CA GLU A 84 7.38 -28.00 15.52
C GLU A 84 7.47 -26.59 16.13
N VAL A 85 6.36 -26.13 16.71
CA VAL A 85 6.27 -24.85 17.41
C VAL A 85 5.96 -25.10 18.88
N SER A 86 6.92 -24.82 19.74
CA SER A 86 6.82 -25.05 21.19
C SER A 86 6.45 -23.79 21.98
N HIS A 87 6.87 -22.61 21.52
CA HIS A 87 6.62 -21.36 22.21
C HIS A 87 6.71 -20.14 21.28
N LEU A 88 6.06 -19.05 21.68
CA LEU A 88 6.11 -17.72 21.07
C LEU A 88 6.38 -16.69 22.17
N GLN A 89 7.27 -15.74 21.90
CA GLN A 89 7.66 -14.73 22.88
C GLN A 89 7.60 -13.33 22.29
N PHE A 90 6.95 -12.41 23.00
CA PHE A 90 6.98 -10.98 22.71
C PHE A 90 7.24 -10.21 24.00
N ALA A 91 8.46 -9.71 24.16
CA ALA A 91 8.93 -9.16 25.44
C ALA A 91 8.66 -10.15 26.60
N ASP A 92 7.91 -9.74 27.62
CA ASP A 92 7.55 -10.56 28.78
C ASP A 92 6.36 -11.51 28.52
N ASP A 93 5.56 -11.25 27.50
CA ASP A 93 4.41 -12.09 27.13
C ASP A 93 4.87 -13.34 26.36
N THR A 94 4.95 -14.47 27.08
CA THR A 94 5.38 -15.76 26.52
C THR A 94 4.22 -16.76 26.48
N LEU A 95 4.01 -17.39 25.32
CA LEU A 95 3.02 -18.44 25.10
C LEU A 95 3.73 -19.77 24.86
N PHE A 96 3.47 -20.78 25.69
CA PHE A 96 3.89 -22.17 25.45
C PHE A 96 2.76 -22.94 24.78
N MET A 97 3.08 -23.77 23.79
CA MET A 97 2.13 -24.58 23.03
C MET A 97 2.70 -25.98 22.85
N GLY A 98 1.95 -27.01 23.24
CA GLY A 98 2.40 -28.39 23.13
C GLY A 98 1.29 -29.40 23.36
N GLU A 99 1.63 -30.67 23.27
CA GLU A 99 0.74 -31.79 23.59
C GLU A 99 0.24 -31.70 25.04
N ALA A 100 -1.02 -32.10 25.26
CA ALA A 100 -1.64 -32.11 26.58
C ALA A 100 -1.17 -33.33 27.40
N THR A 101 0.06 -33.26 27.89
CA THR A 101 0.71 -34.32 28.68
C THR A 101 1.25 -33.76 29.99
N GLU A 102 1.28 -34.60 31.04
CA GLU A 102 1.86 -34.20 32.32
C GLU A 102 3.35 -33.87 32.19
N ASP A 103 4.08 -34.59 31.33
CA ASP A 103 5.49 -34.35 31.00
C ASP A 103 5.72 -32.92 30.47
N ASN A 104 4.88 -32.44 29.56
CA ASN A 104 4.98 -31.08 29.03
C ASN A 104 4.71 -30.03 30.11
N ILE A 105 3.73 -30.27 30.98
CA ILE A 105 3.40 -29.34 32.08
C ILE A 105 4.53 -29.32 33.13
N TRP A 106 5.06 -30.48 33.49
CA TRP A 106 6.19 -30.60 34.41
C TRP A 106 7.44 -29.94 33.83
N THR A 107 7.75 -30.21 32.56
CA THR A 107 8.88 -29.59 31.86
C THR A 107 8.73 -28.07 31.82
N THR A 108 7.54 -27.55 31.54
CA THR A 108 7.25 -26.10 31.59
C THR A 108 7.55 -25.51 32.97
N LYS A 109 7.12 -26.19 34.06
CA LYS A 109 7.42 -25.78 35.43
C LYS A 109 8.92 -25.76 35.71
N CYS A 110 9.66 -26.76 35.23
CA CYS A 110 11.11 -26.83 35.34
C CYS A 110 11.81 -25.70 34.57
N ILE A 111 11.39 -25.42 33.33
CA ILE A 111 11.91 -24.30 32.52
C ILE A 111 11.70 -22.97 33.26
N MET A 112 10.47 -22.70 33.72
CA MET A 112 10.14 -21.48 34.46
C MET A 112 11.00 -21.35 35.72
N ARG A 113 11.15 -22.43 36.49
CA ARG A 113 11.97 -22.41 37.71
C ARG A 113 13.45 -22.18 37.41
N ALA A 114 14.00 -22.86 36.40
CA ALA A 114 15.38 -22.67 35.97
C ALA A 114 15.62 -21.22 35.51
N PHE A 115 14.69 -20.67 34.73
CA PHE A 115 14.75 -19.30 34.28
C PHE A 115 14.73 -18.29 35.44
N GLU A 116 13.86 -18.45 36.44
CA GLU A 116 13.85 -17.57 37.62
C GLU A 116 15.17 -17.62 38.40
N LEU A 117 15.76 -18.81 38.54
CA LEU A 117 17.02 -19.00 39.27
C LEU A 117 18.21 -18.37 38.53
N VAL A 118 18.26 -18.51 37.21
CA VAL A 118 19.37 -18.02 36.39
C VAL A 118 19.26 -16.53 36.09
N SER A 119 18.05 -16.03 35.79
CA SER A 119 17.84 -14.63 35.40
C SER A 119 17.64 -13.69 36.59
N GLY A 120 17.20 -14.22 37.74
CA GLY A 120 16.74 -13.43 38.87
C GLY A 120 15.38 -12.73 38.65
N LEU A 121 14.75 -12.91 37.48
CA LEU A 121 13.38 -12.47 37.21
C LEU A 121 12.38 -13.40 37.89
N LYS A 122 11.14 -12.91 38.04
CA LYS A 122 10.04 -13.66 38.65
C LYS A 122 8.90 -13.85 37.67
N ILE A 123 8.41 -15.08 37.58
CA ILE A 123 7.23 -15.40 36.79
C ILE A 123 6.00 -14.92 37.57
N ASN A 124 5.12 -14.19 36.88
CA ASN A 124 3.88 -13.73 37.46
C ASN A 124 2.79 -14.80 37.31
N TYR A 125 2.85 -15.84 38.15
CA TYR A 125 1.89 -16.94 38.14
C TYR A 125 0.42 -16.50 38.29
N ARG A 126 0.17 -15.34 38.92
CA ARG A 126 -1.18 -14.76 39.03
C ARG A 126 -1.72 -14.20 37.71
N LYS A 127 -0.84 -13.81 36.78
CA LYS A 127 -1.19 -13.37 35.42
C LYS A 127 -1.07 -14.51 34.40
N SER A 128 -0.32 -15.57 34.71
CA SER A 128 -0.24 -16.77 33.88
C SER A 128 -1.55 -17.56 33.91
N SER A 129 -1.90 -18.13 32.76
CA SER A 129 -3.05 -19.01 32.58
C SER A 129 -2.68 -20.25 31.78
N LEU A 130 -3.37 -21.35 32.07
CA LEU A 130 -3.36 -22.60 31.31
C LEU A 130 -4.70 -22.73 30.56
N ILE A 131 -4.60 -23.07 29.28
CA ILE A 131 -5.75 -23.27 28.40
C ILE A 131 -5.68 -24.70 27.86
N GLY A 132 -6.70 -25.50 28.17
CA GLY A 132 -6.86 -26.83 27.58
C GLY A 132 -7.65 -26.78 26.28
N VAL A 133 -7.20 -27.53 25.26
CA VAL A 133 -7.91 -27.67 23.98
C VAL A 133 -8.21 -29.14 23.78
N ASN A 134 -9.51 -29.47 23.78
CA ASN A 134 -9.98 -30.86 23.68
C ASN A 134 -9.44 -31.77 24.80
N THR A 135 -9.39 -31.25 26.02
CA THR A 135 -8.91 -31.93 27.23
C THR A 135 -9.99 -31.93 28.30
N ASP A 136 -9.94 -32.92 29.18
CA ASP A 136 -10.86 -33.05 30.32
C ASP A 136 -10.69 -31.89 31.33
N GLU A 137 -11.80 -31.42 31.93
CA GLU A 137 -11.79 -30.28 32.85
C GLU A 137 -11.07 -30.58 34.17
N ASP A 138 -11.19 -31.80 34.69
CA ASP A 138 -10.53 -32.19 35.94
C ASP A 138 -9.02 -32.35 35.73
N TRP A 139 -8.62 -32.82 34.55
CA TRP A 139 -7.22 -32.84 34.14
C TRP A 139 -6.63 -31.42 34.06
N ILE A 140 -7.30 -30.48 33.38
CA ILE A 140 -6.83 -29.07 33.30
C ILE A 140 -6.70 -28.48 34.70
N ARG A 141 -7.67 -28.73 35.59
CA ARG A 141 -7.65 -28.20 36.96
C ARG A 141 -6.43 -28.70 37.73
N SER A 142 -6.10 -29.97 37.60
CA SER A 142 -4.92 -30.59 38.22
C SER A 142 -3.62 -30.01 37.67
N MET A 143 -3.52 -29.83 36.35
CA MET A 143 -2.34 -29.26 35.70
C MET A 143 -2.14 -27.76 36.00
N ALA A 144 -3.22 -26.99 36.04
CA ALA A 144 -3.17 -25.57 36.42
C ALA A 144 -2.73 -25.38 37.87
N TRP A 145 -3.21 -26.24 38.78
CA TRP A 145 -2.73 -26.31 40.16
C TRP A 145 -1.22 -26.63 40.20
N MET A 146 -0.75 -27.60 39.42
CA MET A 146 0.67 -27.93 39.33
C MET A 146 1.53 -26.74 38.86
N LEU A 147 1.05 -25.95 37.90
CA LEU A 147 1.74 -24.75 37.40
C LEU A 147 1.56 -23.51 38.30
N ASN A 148 0.75 -23.58 39.35
CA ASN A 148 0.34 -22.45 40.18
C ASN A 148 -0.34 -21.31 39.39
N CYS A 149 -1.02 -21.62 38.28
CA CYS A 149 -1.59 -20.63 37.37
C CYS A 149 -3.11 -20.69 37.30
N LYS A 150 -3.73 -19.71 36.62
CA LYS A 150 -5.19 -19.68 36.42
C LYS A 150 -5.59 -20.64 35.31
N ILE A 151 -6.84 -21.10 35.33
CA ILE A 151 -7.46 -21.75 34.16
C ILE A 151 -8.11 -20.64 33.32
N GLU A 152 -7.89 -20.68 32.01
CA GLU A 152 -8.56 -19.81 31.04
C GLU A 152 -9.12 -20.66 29.89
N SER A 153 -10.12 -20.14 29.18
CA SER A 153 -10.76 -20.82 28.06
C SER A 153 -10.64 -19.99 26.78
N LEU A 154 -10.70 -20.68 25.63
CA LEU A 154 -10.80 -20.02 24.34
C LEU A 154 -12.26 -19.59 24.08
N PRO A 155 -12.48 -18.42 23.45
CA PRO A 155 -11.48 -17.48 22.96
C PRO A 155 -10.95 -16.51 24.03
N CYS A 156 -9.63 -16.26 24.05
CA CYS A 156 -8.97 -15.33 24.97
C CYS A 156 -8.21 -14.21 24.23
N LYS A 157 -7.54 -13.30 24.94
CA LYS A 157 -6.73 -12.21 24.32
C LYS A 157 -5.24 -12.40 24.58
N TYR A 158 -4.43 -12.35 23.53
CA TYR A 158 -2.97 -12.33 23.60
C TYR A 158 -2.43 -11.22 22.69
N LEU A 159 -1.58 -10.33 23.23
CA LEU A 159 -1.09 -9.13 22.53
C LEU A 159 -2.21 -8.27 21.92
N GLY A 160 -3.38 -8.26 22.57
CA GLY A 160 -4.58 -7.56 22.10
C GLY A 160 -5.36 -8.26 20.98
N MET A 161 -4.89 -9.42 20.51
CA MET A 161 -5.52 -10.23 19.46
C MET A 161 -6.36 -11.37 20.07
N PRO A 162 -7.54 -11.69 19.52
CA PRO A 162 -8.36 -12.80 20.00
C PRO A 162 -7.75 -14.14 19.56
N LEU A 163 -7.31 -14.96 20.52
CA LEU A 163 -6.87 -16.35 20.30
C LEU A 163 -8.08 -17.30 20.34
N GLY A 164 -8.09 -18.32 19.48
CA GLY A 164 -9.14 -19.36 19.43
C GLY A 164 -10.49 -18.89 18.87
N ALA A 165 -10.68 -17.60 18.61
CA ALA A 165 -11.88 -17.09 17.96
C ALA A 165 -11.85 -17.36 16.44
N ASN A 166 -13.03 -17.52 15.82
CA ASN A 166 -13.11 -17.76 14.38
C ASN A 166 -12.65 -16.52 13.59
N PRO A 167 -11.51 -16.56 12.87
CA PRO A 167 -10.97 -15.38 12.19
C PRO A 167 -11.79 -14.96 10.96
N LYS A 168 -12.72 -15.79 10.49
CA LYS A 168 -13.61 -15.45 9.35
C LYS A 168 -14.78 -14.56 9.76
N ARG A 169 -15.09 -14.43 11.05
CA ARG A 169 -16.22 -13.61 11.53
C ARG A 169 -15.78 -12.17 11.81
N ILE A 170 -16.55 -11.20 11.30
CA ILE A 170 -16.33 -9.77 11.56
C ILE A 170 -16.39 -9.46 13.06
N SER A 171 -17.26 -10.16 13.81
CA SER A 171 -17.40 -9.99 15.26
C SER A 171 -16.12 -10.29 16.04
N THR A 172 -15.31 -11.26 15.58
CA THR A 172 -14.00 -11.58 16.17
C THR A 172 -13.07 -10.37 16.14
N TRP A 173 -13.07 -9.65 15.03
CA TRP A 173 -12.24 -8.48 14.85
C TRP A 173 -12.86 -7.22 15.45
N LYS A 174 -14.13 -7.25 15.87
CA LYS A 174 -14.87 -6.05 16.29
C LYS A 174 -14.18 -5.28 17.41
N SER A 175 -13.69 -5.92 18.48
CA SER A 175 -12.95 -5.22 19.55
C SER A 175 -11.66 -4.55 19.06
N LEU A 176 -11.01 -5.17 18.07
CA LEU A 176 -9.78 -4.71 17.46
C LEU A 176 -10.07 -3.57 16.47
N ILE A 177 -11.09 -3.74 15.64
CA ILE A 177 -11.68 -2.72 14.76
C ILE A 177 -12.20 -1.56 15.59
N ASP A 178 -12.75 -1.75 16.79
CA ASP A 178 -13.31 -0.68 17.62
C ASP A 178 -12.22 0.01 18.45
N THR A 179 -11.15 -0.69 18.83
CA THR A 179 -9.92 -0.08 19.35
C THR A 179 -9.23 0.71 18.26
N PHE A 180 -9.15 0.13 17.06
CA PHE A 180 -8.73 0.83 15.89
C PHE A 180 -9.72 1.91 15.53
N ARG A 181 -11.05 1.86 15.68
CA ARG A 181 -11.98 2.94 15.31
C ARG A 181 -11.97 4.07 16.33
N ARG A 182 -11.86 3.75 17.63
CA ARG A 182 -11.46 4.72 18.66
C ARG A 182 -10.10 5.35 18.34
N LYS A 183 -9.27 4.66 17.55
CA LYS A 183 -8.02 5.13 16.95
C LYS A 183 -8.09 5.26 15.41
N LEU A 184 -9.29 5.44 14.81
CA LEU A 184 -9.63 5.45 13.35
C LEU A 184 -9.91 4.14 12.55
N SER A 185 -10.95 4.15 11.71
CA SER A 185 -11.07 3.24 10.55
C SER A 185 -9.89 3.53 9.60
N VAL A 186 -8.84 2.72 9.74
CA VAL A 186 -7.46 3.23 9.75
C VAL A 186 -7.15 4.11 8.55
N ILE A 187 -7.18 3.60 7.32
CA ILE A 187 -6.72 4.38 6.15
C ILE A 187 -7.66 5.54 5.80
N HIS A 188 -8.95 5.27 5.59
CA HIS A 188 -9.90 6.30 5.15
C HIS A 188 -10.16 7.38 6.22
N GLU A 189 -10.25 7.00 7.49
CA GLU A 189 -10.42 7.96 8.58
C GLU A 189 -9.10 8.64 8.96
N LEU A 190 -7.93 8.00 8.86
CA LEU A 190 -6.64 8.72 8.96
C LEU A 190 -6.51 9.75 7.84
N ASP A 191 -6.82 9.39 6.59
CA ASP A 191 -6.80 10.34 5.49
C ASP A 191 -7.85 11.44 5.68
N LYS A 192 -9.00 11.14 6.28
CA LYS A 192 -9.98 12.17 6.68
C LYS A 192 -9.43 13.09 7.76
N ILE A 193 -8.79 12.57 8.81
CA ILE A 193 -8.16 13.39 9.86
C ILE A 193 -7.01 14.21 9.31
N ARG A 194 -6.13 13.62 8.50
CA ARG A 194 -4.99 14.33 7.89
C ARG A 194 -5.47 15.41 6.92
N ARG A 195 -6.54 15.15 6.16
CA ARG A 195 -7.24 16.16 5.34
C ARG A 195 -7.83 17.27 6.21
N ASN A 196 -8.56 16.92 7.25
CA ASN A 196 -9.19 17.89 8.14
C ASN A 196 -8.15 18.70 8.92
N PHE A 197 -7.00 18.11 9.26
CA PHE A 197 -5.89 18.83 9.86
C PHE A 197 -5.28 19.82 8.87
N LEU A 198 -5.03 19.38 7.63
CA LEU A 198 -4.45 20.23 6.60
C LEU A 198 -5.38 21.39 6.21
N TRP A 199 -6.68 21.11 6.05
CA TRP A 199 -7.64 22.07 5.51
C TRP A 199 -8.51 22.76 6.57
N GLY A 200 -8.81 22.10 7.69
CA GLY A 200 -9.85 22.51 8.65
C GLY A 200 -9.50 23.64 9.62
N GLY A 201 -8.23 24.08 9.67
CA GLY A 201 -7.77 25.16 10.55
C GLY A 201 -7.82 24.81 12.05
N VAL A 202 -7.37 25.74 12.90
CA VAL A 202 -7.17 25.54 14.36
C VAL A 202 -8.48 25.33 15.11
N GLU A 203 -9.56 25.97 14.67
CA GLU A 203 -10.88 25.93 15.33
C GLU A 203 -11.72 24.70 14.97
N GLY A 204 -11.22 23.82 14.09
CA GLY A 204 -11.93 22.59 13.72
C GLY A 204 -13.24 22.87 12.98
N GLY A 205 -13.16 23.14 11.67
CA GLY A 205 -14.33 23.31 10.81
C GLY A 205 -14.19 22.61 9.47
N ARG A 206 -15.31 22.34 8.78
CA ARG A 206 -15.29 21.81 7.40
C ARG A 206 -14.95 22.95 6.44
N LYS A 207 -13.66 23.10 6.12
CA LYS A 207 -13.16 24.06 5.12
C LYS A 207 -12.99 23.39 3.76
N ILE A 208 -13.03 24.20 2.71
CA ILE A 208 -12.85 23.73 1.32
C ILE A 208 -11.45 23.14 1.17
N ALA A 209 -11.38 21.89 0.70
CA ALA A 209 -10.13 21.26 0.29
C ALA A 209 -9.79 21.71 -1.13
N TRP A 210 -8.97 22.76 -1.25
CA TRP A 210 -8.62 23.38 -2.53
C TRP A 210 -7.83 22.45 -3.44
N VAL A 211 -6.93 21.64 -2.87
CA VAL A 211 -6.16 20.65 -3.63
C VAL A 211 -6.64 19.26 -3.24
N SER A 212 -6.87 18.40 -4.23
CA SER A 212 -7.31 17.02 -3.98
C SER A 212 -6.28 16.27 -3.14
N TRP A 213 -6.75 15.36 -2.29
CA TRP A 213 -5.84 14.61 -1.40
C TRP A 213 -4.83 13.77 -2.15
N ASP A 214 -5.25 13.20 -3.29
CA ASP A 214 -4.36 12.46 -4.18
C ASP A 214 -3.22 13.34 -4.72
N ARG A 215 -3.50 14.61 -5.09
CA ARG A 215 -2.47 15.57 -5.52
C ARG A 215 -1.60 16.03 -4.35
N VAL A 216 -2.16 16.23 -3.16
CA VAL A 216 -1.41 16.54 -1.93
C VAL A 216 -0.40 15.43 -1.61
N CYS A 217 -0.76 14.17 -1.86
CA CYS A 217 0.10 13.03 -1.57
C CYS A 217 1.28 12.84 -2.54
N ASN A 218 1.28 13.53 -3.68
CA ASN A 218 2.39 13.49 -4.62
C ASN A 218 3.66 14.13 -4.02
N THR A 219 4.81 13.85 -4.61
CA THR A 219 6.06 14.49 -4.19
C THR A 219 6.04 16.00 -4.45
N LYS A 220 6.89 16.75 -3.75
CA LYS A 220 7.06 18.19 -4.00
C LYS A 220 7.50 18.49 -5.45
N LYS A 221 8.26 17.58 -6.08
CA LYS A 221 8.68 17.66 -7.49
C LYS A 221 7.48 17.59 -8.44
N GLU A 222 6.51 16.73 -8.13
CA GLU A 222 5.29 16.54 -8.92
C GLU A 222 4.15 17.51 -8.52
N GLY A 223 4.45 18.57 -7.77
CA GLY A 223 3.48 19.58 -7.35
C GLY A 223 2.58 19.19 -6.17
N GLY A 224 2.93 18.15 -5.41
CA GLY A 224 2.27 17.81 -4.14
C GLY A 224 3.00 18.35 -2.91
N LEU A 225 2.62 17.87 -1.72
CA LEU A 225 3.24 18.24 -0.44
C LEU A 225 4.15 17.14 0.14
N GLY A 226 4.23 15.98 -0.52
CA GLY A 226 5.00 14.82 -0.04
C GLY A 226 4.32 14.07 1.11
N VAL A 227 3.02 14.28 1.33
CA VAL A 227 2.25 13.54 2.33
C VAL A 227 2.12 12.09 1.88
N ARG A 228 2.56 11.11 2.68
CA ARG A 228 2.46 9.70 2.26
C ARG A 228 1.01 9.28 2.03
N ASN A 229 0.73 8.74 0.85
CA ASN A 229 -0.52 8.06 0.54
C ASN A 229 -0.56 6.72 1.32
N LEU A 230 -1.53 6.58 2.23
CA LEU A 230 -1.57 5.43 3.12
C LEU A 230 -1.92 4.12 2.39
N ARG A 231 -2.65 4.18 1.28
CA ARG A 231 -2.90 3.00 0.44
C ARG A 231 -1.61 2.49 -0.16
N TRP A 232 -0.86 3.34 -0.87
CA TRP A 232 0.41 2.93 -1.49
C TRP A 232 1.44 2.50 -0.44
N PHE A 233 1.47 3.18 0.71
CA PHE A 233 2.36 2.81 1.80
C PHE A 233 2.00 1.46 2.41
N ASN A 234 0.70 1.14 2.55
CA ASN A 234 0.26 -0.18 3.02
C ASN A 234 0.64 -1.29 2.04
N ILE A 235 0.48 -1.07 0.74
CA ILE A 235 0.89 -2.04 -0.29
C ILE A 235 2.41 -2.23 -0.26
N ALA A 236 3.20 -1.16 -0.10
CA ALA A 236 4.66 -1.26 0.09
C ALA A 236 5.06 -1.97 1.41
N LEU A 237 4.23 -1.92 2.45
CA LEU A 237 4.45 -2.72 3.66
C LEU A 237 4.13 -4.20 3.43
N LEU A 238 3.04 -4.51 2.72
CA LEU A 238 2.73 -5.89 2.30
C LEU A 238 3.84 -6.46 1.40
N GLY A 239 4.41 -5.65 0.52
CA GLY A 239 5.57 -6.04 -0.29
C GLY A 239 6.79 -6.42 0.55
N LYS A 240 6.97 -5.85 1.75
CA LYS A 240 8.03 -6.26 2.68
C LYS A 240 7.79 -7.68 3.23
N TRP A 241 6.55 -8.01 3.55
CA TRP A 241 6.18 -9.37 3.95
C TRP A 241 6.42 -10.35 2.81
N TRP A 242 6.05 -9.96 1.58
CA TRP A 242 6.33 -10.74 0.39
C TRP A 242 7.84 -10.95 0.19
N ALA A 243 8.64 -9.87 0.24
CA ALA A 243 10.11 -9.95 0.14
C ALA A 243 10.76 -10.84 1.20
N SER A 244 10.25 -10.82 2.43
CA SER A 244 10.73 -11.69 3.50
C SER A 244 10.30 -13.15 3.30
N LEU A 245 9.22 -13.40 2.56
CA LEU A 245 8.71 -14.75 2.29
C LEU A 245 9.46 -15.44 1.15
N ILE A 246 9.84 -14.66 0.12
CA ILE A 246 10.64 -15.13 -1.01
C ILE A 246 12.15 -15.21 -0.72
N GLY A 247 12.59 -14.52 0.34
CA GLY A 247 14.00 -14.46 0.74
C GLY A 247 14.53 -15.81 1.21
N GLY A 248 15.86 -15.96 1.20
CA GLY A 248 16.53 -17.21 1.54
C GLY A 248 16.37 -17.64 3.01
N GLU A 249 16.47 -16.70 3.95
CA GLU A 249 16.29 -16.99 5.37
C GLU A 249 14.84 -16.77 5.80
N LYS A 250 14.11 -17.87 5.99
CA LYS A 250 12.69 -17.83 6.35
C LYS A 250 12.51 -17.84 7.86
N GLY A 251 12.04 -16.72 8.40
CA GLY A 251 11.60 -16.64 9.80
C GLY A 251 10.46 -17.62 10.12
N LEU A 252 10.24 -17.90 11.40
CA LEU A 252 9.24 -18.86 11.87
C LEU A 252 7.84 -18.60 11.27
N TRP A 253 7.41 -17.34 11.22
CA TRP A 253 6.11 -16.96 10.65
C TRP A 253 5.96 -17.41 9.19
N ALA A 254 7.01 -17.27 8.37
CA ALA A 254 7.01 -17.64 6.96
C ALA A 254 6.95 -19.16 6.82
N ARG A 255 7.75 -19.89 7.61
CA ARG A 255 7.72 -21.35 7.67
C ARG A 255 6.33 -21.88 8.06
N VAL A 256 5.73 -21.35 9.13
CA VAL A 256 4.38 -21.72 9.58
C VAL A 256 3.36 -21.58 8.46
N LEU A 257 3.40 -20.49 7.72
CA LEU A 257 2.45 -20.25 6.64
C LEU A 257 2.70 -21.15 5.44
N LEU A 258 3.96 -21.42 5.09
CA LEU A 258 4.31 -22.33 4.02
C LEU A 258 3.89 -23.76 4.35
N GLU A 259 4.08 -24.22 5.59
CA GLU A 259 3.58 -25.54 6.03
C GLU A 259 2.05 -25.62 6.05
N LYS A 260 1.38 -24.50 6.41
CA LYS A 260 -0.07 -24.47 6.54
C LYS A 260 -0.82 -24.28 5.22
N TYR A 261 -0.26 -23.47 4.33
CA TYR A 261 -0.92 -22.98 3.11
C TYR A 261 -0.11 -23.20 1.84
N GLY A 262 1.17 -23.58 1.94
CA GLY A 262 2.00 -23.89 0.79
C GLY A 262 1.65 -25.25 0.18
N SER A 263 2.03 -25.44 -1.08
CA SER A 263 1.87 -26.72 -1.76
C SER A 263 2.95 -27.72 -1.31
N LYS A 264 2.56 -28.99 -1.16
CA LYS A 264 3.43 -30.11 -0.77
C LYS A 264 4.54 -30.43 -1.78
N GLU A 265 4.45 -29.92 -3.00
CA GLU A 265 5.41 -30.17 -4.08
C GLU A 265 6.69 -29.30 -3.98
N GLY A 266 6.96 -28.70 -2.83
CA GLY A 266 8.21 -27.96 -2.56
C GLY A 266 8.34 -26.62 -3.29
N ASN A 267 7.45 -26.29 -4.22
CA ASN A 267 7.46 -25.00 -4.89
C ASN A 267 6.42 -24.05 -4.29
N TRP A 268 6.92 -23.12 -3.48
CA TRP A 268 6.12 -22.09 -2.84
C TRP A 268 5.36 -21.24 -3.87
N LEU A 269 5.82 -21.03 -5.12
CA LEU A 269 5.17 -20.25 -6.19
C LEU A 269 3.90 -20.89 -6.80
N SER A 270 3.57 -22.14 -6.47
CA SER A 270 2.35 -22.82 -6.93
C SER A 270 1.03 -22.27 -6.35
N TRP A 271 1.07 -21.66 -5.17
CA TRP A 271 -0.02 -20.86 -4.59
C TRP A 271 -0.52 -19.69 -5.47
N LEU A 272 0.25 -19.28 -6.49
CA LEU A 272 -0.08 -18.20 -7.41
C LEU A 272 -1.17 -18.63 -8.40
N SER A 273 -1.45 -19.92 -8.49
CA SER A 273 -2.08 -20.52 -9.67
C SER A 273 -3.47 -21.12 -9.46
N GLY A 274 -4.10 -21.14 -8.27
CA GLY A 274 -5.41 -21.81 -8.21
C GLY A 274 -6.26 -21.70 -6.96
N ASP A 275 -5.83 -22.20 -5.80
CA ASP A 275 -6.80 -22.48 -4.73
C ASP A 275 -6.96 -21.32 -3.73
N ARG A 276 -7.76 -20.33 -4.13
CA ARG A 276 -8.05 -19.10 -3.37
C ARG A 276 -8.91 -19.30 -2.10
N VAL A 277 -9.41 -20.52 -1.82
CA VAL A 277 -10.57 -20.69 -0.93
C VAL A 277 -10.20 -21.04 0.52
N LEU A 278 -8.99 -21.55 0.79
CA LEU A 278 -8.65 -22.09 2.12
C LEU A 278 -7.72 -21.20 2.97
N GLY A 279 -7.19 -20.11 2.41
CA GLY A 279 -6.27 -19.18 3.08
C GLY A 279 -6.94 -18.18 4.05
N SER A 280 -6.16 -17.65 5.02
CA SER A 280 -6.60 -16.51 5.83
C SER A 280 -6.71 -15.22 5.00
N SER A 281 -7.48 -14.22 5.44
CA SER A 281 -7.62 -12.95 4.70
C SER A 281 -6.27 -12.27 4.43
N TRP A 282 -5.40 -12.21 5.44
CA TRP A 282 -4.08 -11.60 5.31
C TRP A 282 -3.15 -12.40 4.39
N TRP A 283 -3.21 -13.74 4.43
CA TRP A 283 -2.50 -14.59 3.47
C TRP A 283 -2.95 -14.31 2.05
N ASN A 284 -4.27 -14.24 1.84
CA ASN A 284 -4.83 -13.90 0.54
C ASN A 284 -4.40 -12.50 0.08
N ASP A 285 -4.25 -11.52 0.97
CA ASP A 285 -3.78 -10.18 0.63
C ASP A 285 -2.30 -10.17 0.21
N ILE A 286 -1.44 -10.99 0.81
CA ILE A 286 -0.07 -11.21 0.34
C ILE A 286 -0.07 -11.89 -1.03
N CYS A 287 -0.89 -12.92 -1.24
CA CYS A 287 -1.00 -13.61 -2.52
C CYS A 287 -1.54 -12.70 -3.64
N LYS A 288 -2.47 -11.79 -3.32
CA LYS A 288 -3.05 -10.83 -4.28
C LYS A 288 -2.03 -9.87 -4.88
N LEU A 289 -0.94 -9.56 -4.18
CA LEU A 289 0.14 -8.73 -4.75
C LEU A 289 0.67 -9.33 -6.08
N ASN A 290 0.57 -10.65 -6.24
CA ASN A 290 1.02 -11.40 -7.42
C ASN A 290 0.01 -11.53 -8.55
N MET A 291 -1.27 -11.29 -8.30
CA MET A 291 -2.32 -11.48 -9.31
C MET A 291 -2.72 -10.20 -10.05
N GLY A 292 -2.02 -9.09 -9.79
CA GLY A 292 -2.37 -7.77 -10.32
C GLY A 292 -2.02 -7.59 -11.81
N LEU A 293 -2.72 -8.32 -12.68
CA LEU A 293 -2.68 -8.08 -14.13
C LEU A 293 -3.62 -6.94 -14.57
N ASP A 294 -4.52 -6.46 -13.71
CA ASP A 294 -5.49 -5.40 -14.04
C ASP A 294 -5.51 -4.18 -13.09
N SER A 295 -4.58 -4.09 -12.13
CA SER A 295 -4.48 -2.91 -11.24
C SER A 295 -3.04 -2.45 -11.02
N LYS A 296 -2.85 -1.16 -10.76
CA LYS A 296 -1.55 -0.57 -10.37
C LYS A 296 -0.87 -1.30 -9.20
N ASP A 297 -1.61 -2.10 -8.44
CA ASP A 297 -1.09 -2.85 -7.29
C ASP A 297 -0.14 -4.00 -7.70
N GLY A 298 -0.28 -4.58 -8.91
CA GLY A 298 0.61 -5.64 -9.42
C GLY A 298 1.93 -5.14 -10.01
N LEU A 299 2.06 -3.83 -10.24
CA LEU A 299 3.30 -3.21 -10.76
C LEU A 299 4.48 -3.37 -9.79
N LEU A 300 4.23 -3.55 -8.50
CA LEU A 300 5.30 -3.76 -7.52
C LEU A 300 6.14 -4.99 -7.87
N LEU A 301 5.50 -6.08 -8.24
CA LEU A 301 6.20 -7.36 -8.40
C LEU A 301 7.01 -7.47 -9.68
N LEU A 302 6.72 -6.63 -10.68
CA LEU A 302 7.58 -6.47 -11.85
C LEU A 302 9.00 -5.98 -11.49
N ASN A 303 9.18 -5.41 -10.30
CA ASN A 303 10.50 -4.99 -9.82
C ASN A 303 11.23 -6.08 -9.04
N PHE A 304 10.64 -7.27 -8.86
CA PHE A 304 11.37 -8.42 -8.36
C PHE A 304 11.86 -9.26 -9.54
N ASN A 305 13.18 -9.35 -9.65
CA ASN A 305 13.85 -10.14 -10.66
C ASN A 305 14.35 -11.44 -10.04
N MET A 306 14.10 -12.55 -10.73
CA MET A 306 14.74 -13.82 -10.40
C MET A 306 16.18 -13.83 -10.90
N ASN A 307 17.10 -14.05 -9.97
CA ASN A 307 18.48 -14.46 -10.21
C ASN A 307 18.50 -15.99 -10.17
N LEU A 308 18.65 -16.61 -11.34
CA LEU A 308 18.65 -18.06 -11.46
C LEU A 308 19.97 -18.63 -10.95
N GLY A 309 19.88 -19.53 -9.99
CA GLY A 309 20.96 -20.44 -9.63
C GLY A 309 20.84 -21.68 -10.51
N GLU A 310 20.65 -22.85 -9.89
CA GLU A 310 20.43 -24.11 -10.61
C GLU A 310 18.99 -24.30 -11.14
N GLY A 311 18.06 -23.40 -10.85
CA GLY A 311 16.67 -23.48 -11.33
C GLY A 311 15.84 -24.58 -10.66
N LYS A 312 16.22 -25.01 -9.47
CA LYS A 312 15.57 -26.11 -8.73
C LYS A 312 14.24 -25.70 -8.10
N ASN A 313 14.06 -24.42 -7.80
CA ASN A 313 12.89 -23.91 -7.08
C ASN A 313 11.97 -23.05 -7.95
N VAL A 314 12.13 -23.10 -9.27
CA VAL A 314 11.44 -22.21 -10.22
C VAL A 314 10.84 -23.04 -11.33
N ARG A 315 9.52 -23.00 -11.50
CA ARG A 315 8.80 -23.68 -12.60
C ARG A 315 8.98 -22.91 -13.88
N PHE A 316 9.38 -23.61 -14.93
CA PHE A 316 9.67 -22.98 -16.21
C PHE A 316 8.44 -22.28 -16.80
N TRP A 317 7.29 -22.95 -16.82
CA TRP A 317 6.09 -22.45 -17.49
C TRP A 317 5.25 -21.50 -16.65
N LEU A 318 5.14 -21.78 -15.36
CA LEU A 318 4.11 -21.18 -14.50
C LEU A 318 4.61 -20.00 -13.68
N ASP A 319 5.91 -19.90 -13.43
CA ASP A 319 6.48 -18.83 -12.60
C ASP A 319 6.94 -17.65 -13.46
N THR A 320 6.88 -16.44 -12.90
CA THR A 320 7.32 -15.20 -13.54
C THR A 320 8.81 -14.97 -13.29
N TRP A 321 9.66 -15.77 -13.94
CA TRP A 321 11.13 -15.71 -13.74
C TRP A 321 11.87 -14.93 -14.84
N VAL A 322 11.20 -14.64 -15.95
CA VAL A 322 11.74 -13.87 -17.09
C VAL A 322 10.60 -13.12 -17.80
N GLY A 323 10.86 -11.89 -18.24
CA GLY A 323 9.92 -11.11 -19.06
C GLY A 323 8.67 -10.57 -18.35
N GLY A 324 8.57 -10.67 -17.02
CA GLY A 324 7.47 -10.08 -16.24
C GLY A 324 6.12 -10.82 -16.30
N PHE A 325 6.02 -11.87 -17.12
CA PHE A 325 4.86 -12.76 -17.21
C PHE A 325 5.30 -14.23 -17.20
N SER A 326 4.38 -15.14 -16.84
CA SER A 326 4.65 -16.58 -16.94
C SER A 326 4.78 -17.00 -18.41
N GLN A 327 5.66 -17.96 -18.69
CA GLN A 327 5.88 -18.42 -20.06
C GLN A 327 4.64 -19.13 -20.63
N ALA A 328 3.78 -19.69 -19.77
CA ALA A 328 2.47 -20.21 -20.15
C ALA A 328 1.51 -19.13 -20.67
N ASN A 329 1.58 -17.90 -20.15
CA ASN A 329 0.75 -16.79 -20.62
C ASN A 329 1.29 -16.19 -21.92
N VAL A 330 2.62 -16.07 -22.05
CA VAL A 330 3.26 -15.49 -23.24
C VAL A 330 3.22 -16.48 -24.41
N PHE A 331 3.47 -17.77 -24.15
CA PHE A 331 3.53 -18.83 -25.16
C PHE A 331 2.50 -19.94 -24.88
N PRO A 332 1.19 -19.64 -24.88
CA PRO A 332 0.15 -20.59 -24.49
C PRO A 332 0.12 -21.83 -25.40
N ARG A 333 0.48 -21.67 -26.67
CA ARG A 333 0.53 -22.79 -27.63
C ARG A 333 1.66 -23.77 -27.32
N LEU A 334 2.85 -23.28 -26.98
CA LEU A 334 3.96 -24.12 -26.56
C LEU A 334 3.66 -24.83 -25.24
N PHE A 335 3.09 -24.09 -24.27
CA PHE A 335 2.69 -24.66 -22.99
C PHE A 335 1.66 -25.81 -23.14
N LEU A 336 0.70 -25.68 -24.07
CA LEU A 336 -0.25 -26.76 -24.36
C LEU A 336 0.43 -28.02 -24.90
N LEU A 337 1.52 -27.86 -25.67
CA LEU A 337 2.26 -28.95 -26.31
C LEU A 337 3.36 -29.54 -25.42
N ALA A 338 3.76 -28.84 -24.35
CA ALA A 338 4.74 -29.34 -23.40
C ALA A 338 4.26 -30.64 -22.75
N THR A 339 5.16 -31.62 -22.66
CA THR A 339 4.88 -32.89 -21.97
C THR A 339 4.76 -32.63 -20.47
N GLU A 340 5.74 -31.93 -19.89
CA GLU A 340 5.80 -31.58 -18.48
C GLU A 340 5.47 -30.10 -18.26
N LYS A 341 4.31 -29.82 -17.65
CA LYS A 341 3.81 -28.45 -17.43
C LYS A 341 4.25 -27.85 -16.10
N ASN A 342 4.50 -28.70 -15.11
CA ASN A 342 4.90 -28.32 -13.75
C ASN A 342 6.40 -28.50 -13.50
N CYS A 343 7.20 -28.70 -14.54
CA CYS A 343 8.65 -28.88 -14.44
C CYS A 343 9.37 -27.63 -13.93
N ASN A 344 10.41 -27.86 -13.15
CA ASN A 344 11.35 -26.82 -12.74
C ASN A 344 12.35 -26.53 -13.87
N ILE A 345 12.95 -25.34 -13.87
CA ILE A 345 13.96 -24.93 -14.86
C ILE A 345 15.12 -25.94 -14.91
N HIS A 346 15.54 -26.47 -13.77
CA HIS A 346 16.56 -27.53 -13.67
C HIS A 346 16.22 -28.82 -14.45
N GLN A 347 14.95 -29.05 -14.75
CA GLN A 347 14.50 -30.24 -15.49
C GLN A 347 14.35 -29.98 -16.99
N MET A 348 14.49 -28.72 -17.42
CA MET A 348 14.27 -28.29 -18.81
C MET A 348 15.55 -28.35 -19.67
N GLY A 349 16.58 -29.03 -19.20
CA GLY A 349 17.89 -29.00 -19.84
C GLY A 349 18.92 -29.85 -19.09
N HIS A 350 20.18 -29.69 -19.48
CA HIS A 350 21.31 -30.35 -18.85
C HIS A 350 22.57 -29.47 -18.92
N TRP A 351 23.52 -29.74 -18.03
CA TRP A 351 24.82 -29.07 -18.05
C TRP A 351 25.75 -29.72 -19.06
N ASN A 352 26.32 -28.92 -19.96
CA ASN A 352 27.34 -29.34 -20.90
C ASN A 352 28.54 -28.38 -20.83
N ASN A 353 29.70 -28.87 -20.40
CA ASN A 353 30.94 -28.08 -20.21
C ASN A 353 30.75 -26.78 -19.40
N GLY A 354 29.93 -26.83 -18.34
CA GLY A 354 29.64 -25.67 -17.48
C GLY A 354 28.63 -24.66 -18.07
N CYS A 355 28.07 -24.94 -19.25
CA CYS A 355 26.99 -24.18 -19.86
C CYS A 355 25.67 -24.95 -19.74
N TRP A 356 24.56 -24.23 -19.53
CA TRP A 356 23.23 -24.83 -19.53
C TRP A 356 22.71 -24.98 -20.96
N ASP A 357 22.31 -26.19 -21.33
CA ASP A 357 21.70 -26.51 -22.62
C ASP A 357 20.23 -26.89 -22.47
N TRP A 358 19.34 -26.16 -23.16
CA TRP A 358 17.90 -26.30 -23.05
C TRP A 358 17.39 -27.48 -23.88
N LYS A 359 16.61 -28.37 -23.26
CA LYS A 359 16.02 -29.54 -23.91
C LYS A 359 14.51 -29.57 -23.69
N PHE A 360 13.77 -29.09 -24.69
CA PHE A 360 12.31 -29.09 -24.66
C PHE A 360 11.75 -30.43 -25.17
N GLN A 361 10.74 -30.95 -24.47
CA GLN A 361 10.01 -32.15 -24.89
C GLN A 361 8.56 -31.79 -25.22
N TRP A 362 8.14 -32.17 -26.43
CA TRP A 362 6.83 -31.86 -26.97
C TRP A 362 6.03 -33.14 -27.21
N ARG A 363 4.72 -33.08 -27.02
CA ARG A 363 3.78 -34.20 -27.26
C ARG A 363 3.73 -34.64 -28.73
N ARG A 364 4.15 -33.77 -29.66
CA ARG A 364 4.29 -34.01 -31.10
C ARG A 364 5.34 -33.06 -31.70
N PRO A 365 5.83 -33.31 -32.92
CA PRO A 365 6.64 -32.34 -33.64
C PRO A 365 5.94 -30.99 -33.76
N LEU A 366 6.72 -29.91 -33.59
CA LEU A 366 6.23 -28.54 -33.75
C LEU A 366 5.95 -28.26 -35.24
N ARG A 367 4.99 -27.39 -35.50
CA ARG A 367 4.75 -26.84 -36.84
C ARG A 367 5.59 -25.58 -37.03
N ALA A 368 5.80 -25.12 -38.27
CA ALA A 368 6.62 -23.95 -38.57
C ALA A 368 6.32 -22.71 -37.69
N TRP A 369 5.04 -22.35 -37.52
CA TRP A 369 4.66 -21.21 -36.66
C TRP A 369 4.81 -21.48 -35.15
N GLU A 370 4.86 -22.75 -34.73
CA GLU A 370 5.17 -23.14 -33.34
C GLU A 370 6.69 -23.11 -33.11
N GLU A 371 7.50 -23.39 -34.14
CA GLU A 371 8.96 -23.23 -34.11
C GLU A 371 9.36 -21.75 -34.02
N GLU A 372 8.67 -20.85 -34.71
CA GLU A 372 8.85 -19.39 -34.55
C GLU A 372 8.61 -18.94 -33.10
N ASN A 373 7.54 -19.44 -32.46
CA ASN A 373 7.29 -19.17 -31.04
C ASN A 373 8.41 -19.72 -30.14
N LEU A 374 8.97 -20.88 -30.47
CA LEU A 374 10.09 -21.45 -29.71
C LEU A 374 11.36 -20.61 -29.86
N GLN A 375 11.63 -20.06 -31.05
CA GLN A 375 12.74 -19.15 -31.27
C GLN A 375 12.59 -17.88 -30.42
N GLN A 376 11.40 -17.28 -30.39
CA GLN A 376 11.13 -16.11 -29.53
C GLN A 376 11.30 -16.42 -28.03
N LEU A 377 10.87 -17.61 -27.60
CA LEU A 377 11.08 -18.07 -26.23
C LEU A 377 12.59 -18.21 -25.94
N LEU A 378 13.35 -18.86 -26.83
CA LEU A 378 14.80 -19.04 -26.70
C LEU A 378 15.53 -17.69 -26.64
N GLU A 379 15.15 -16.72 -27.47
CA GLU A 379 15.69 -15.36 -27.43
C GLU A 379 15.41 -14.66 -26.09
N THR A 380 14.18 -14.81 -25.59
CA THR A 380 13.76 -14.23 -24.30
C THR A 380 14.59 -14.78 -23.13
N ILE A 381 14.88 -16.08 -23.14
CA ILE A 381 15.63 -16.75 -22.05
C ILE A 381 17.15 -16.71 -22.24
N LYS A 382 17.65 -16.34 -23.43
CA LYS A 382 19.09 -16.34 -23.78
C LYS A 382 19.96 -15.56 -22.80
N HIS A 383 19.44 -14.47 -22.24
CA HIS A 383 20.19 -13.61 -21.30
C HIS A 383 20.16 -14.11 -19.86
N LYS A 384 19.36 -15.14 -19.55
CA LYS A 384 19.28 -15.75 -18.23
C LYS A 384 20.25 -16.93 -18.15
N LYS A 385 21.39 -16.70 -17.49
CA LYS A 385 22.40 -17.74 -17.25
C LYS A 385 22.11 -18.42 -15.92
N LEU A 386 22.00 -19.75 -15.95
CA LEU A 386 22.01 -20.56 -14.73
C LEU A 386 23.44 -20.60 -14.17
N VAL A 387 23.56 -20.76 -12.86
CA VAL A 387 24.84 -20.88 -12.16
C VAL A 387 24.86 -22.19 -11.37
N GLN A 388 25.80 -23.07 -11.72
CA GLN A 388 25.96 -24.36 -11.06
C GLN A 388 26.37 -24.18 -9.59
N GLY A 389 25.75 -24.92 -8.68
CA GLY A 389 25.96 -24.83 -7.23
C GLY A 389 25.32 -23.62 -6.54
N ALA A 390 24.71 -22.70 -7.28
CA ALA A 390 24.05 -21.52 -6.71
C ALA A 390 22.56 -21.77 -6.43
N THR A 391 22.03 -21.08 -5.41
CA THR A 391 20.60 -21.10 -5.07
C THR A 391 19.84 -20.02 -5.84
N ASP A 392 18.62 -20.34 -6.24
CA ASP A 392 17.71 -19.38 -6.88
C ASP A 392 17.35 -18.28 -5.88
N THR A 393 17.55 -17.00 -6.25
CA THR A 393 17.30 -15.86 -5.36
C THR A 393 16.50 -14.77 -6.05
N TRP A 394 15.63 -14.11 -5.29
CA TRP A 394 14.91 -12.93 -5.77
C TRP A 394 15.68 -11.66 -5.41
N CYS A 395 15.75 -10.76 -6.37
CA CYS A 395 16.42 -9.47 -6.26
C CYS A 395 15.42 -8.34 -6.52
N TRP A 396 15.38 -7.37 -5.62
CA TRP A 396 14.64 -6.14 -5.79
C TRP A 396 15.40 -5.18 -6.70
N SER A 397 14.88 -4.94 -7.91
CA SER A 397 15.59 -4.24 -8.99
C SER A 397 15.78 -2.73 -8.78
N LEU A 398 15.04 -2.14 -7.84
CA LEU A 398 15.11 -0.70 -7.56
C LEU A 398 16.19 -0.31 -6.55
N GLU A 399 16.89 -1.29 -5.97
CA GLU A 399 18.00 -1.06 -5.03
C GLU A 399 19.26 -1.74 -5.55
N THR A 400 20.39 -1.03 -5.49
CA THR A 400 21.68 -1.55 -5.99
C THR A 400 22.15 -2.79 -5.22
N GLY A 401 21.76 -2.92 -3.96
CA GLY A 401 22.03 -4.09 -3.12
C GLY A 401 21.03 -5.24 -3.28
N GLY A 402 20.00 -5.11 -4.14
CA GLY A 402 19.00 -6.15 -4.37
C GLY A 402 18.04 -6.44 -3.22
N GLY A 403 18.23 -5.79 -2.06
CA GLY A 403 17.36 -5.90 -0.90
C GLY A 403 16.09 -5.05 -1.07
N TYR A 404 14.94 -5.63 -0.70
CA TYR A 404 13.68 -4.89 -0.74
C TYR A 404 13.66 -3.75 0.27
N THR A 405 13.29 -2.54 -0.17
CA THR A 405 12.98 -1.43 0.73
C THR A 405 11.56 -0.94 0.52
N THR A 406 10.82 -0.74 1.62
CA THR A 406 9.48 -0.13 1.59
C THR A 406 9.53 1.27 0.96
N ARG A 407 10.68 1.95 1.01
CA ARG A 407 10.89 3.27 0.41
C ARG A 407 10.78 3.21 -1.11
N THR A 408 11.63 2.45 -1.78
CA THR A 408 11.66 2.39 -3.26
C THR A 408 10.39 1.76 -3.82
N ALA A 409 9.80 0.79 -3.11
CA ALA A 409 8.48 0.26 -3.43
C ALA A 409 7.38 1.32 -3.39
N TYR A 410 7.36 2.16 -2.34
CA TYR A 410 6.41 3.26 -2.24
C TYR A 410 6.63 4.29 -3.35
N GLU A 411 7.88 4.69 -3.60
CA GLU A 411 8.22 5.65 -4.65
C GLU A 411 7.77 5.17 -6.03
N GLN A 412 7.95 3.89 -6.34
CA GLN A 412 7.50 3.30 -7.60
C GLN A 412 5.97 3.24 -7.73
N LEU A 413 5.25 2.91 -6.65
CA LEU A 413 3.79 2.92 -6.62
C LEU A 413 3.19 4.33 -6.74
N ALA A 414 3.85 5.30 -6.11
CA ALA A 414 3.41 6.68 -6.06
C ALA A 414 3.83 7.48 -7.31
N LYS A 415 4.74 6.94 -8.13
CA LYS A 415 5.28 7.58 -9.33
C LYS A 415 4.15 7.97 -10.28
N LYS A 416 4.12 9.24 -10.67
CA LYS A 416 3.25 9.75 -11.74
C LYS A 416 4.12 10.28 -12.89
N GLU A 417 3.53 10.44 -14.06
CA GLU A 417 4.23 11.10 -15.17
C GLU A 417 4.58 12.54 -14.76
N GLU A 418 5.87 12.86 -14.90
CA GLU A 418 6.40 14.15 -14.49
C GLU A 418 6.00 15.21 -15.53
N ASN A 419 5.26 16.22 -15.09
CA ASN A 419 4.95 17.36 -15.94
C ASN A 419 6.17 18.28 -16.00
N LYS A 420 7.07 18.02 -16.95
CA LYS A 420 8.38 18.72 -17.11
C LYS A 420 8.28 20.24 -17.28
N LEU A 421 7.09 20.78 -17.49
CA LEU A 421 6.85 22.21 -17.74
C LEU A 421 6.87 23.08 -16.46
N LEU A 422 6.72 22.50 -15.26
CA LEU A 422 6.57 23.27 -14.01
C LEU A 422 7.53 22.78 -12.91
N GLU A 423 8.36 23.69 -12.41
CA GLU A 423 9.36 23.39 -11.37
C GLU A 423 8.83 23.76 -9.97
N TYR A 424 8.09 22.82 -9.36
CA TYR A 424 7.42 23.03 -8.08
C TYR A 424 8.37 23.06 -6.85
N THR A 425 9.59 22.53 -6.97
CA THR A 425 10.56 22.44 -5.84
C THR A 425 11.01 23.79 -5.34
N LYS A 426 11.25 24.74 -6.26
CA LYS A 426 11.71 26.11 -5.95
C LYS A 426 10.80 26.84 -4.96
N ILE A 427 9.49 26.53 -4.97
CA ILE A 427 8.52 27.12 -4.03
C ILE A 427 8.90 26.81 -2.57
N TRP A 428 9.35 25.59 -2.31
CA TRP A 428 9.59 25.05 -0.98
C TRP A 428 11.03 25.23 -0.48
N GLU A 429 11.93 25.69 -1.35
CA GLU A 429 13.34 26.01 -1.03
C GLU A 429 13.50 27.45 -0.53
N THR A 430 12.43 28.24 -0.58
CA THR A 430 12.40 29.62 -0.09
C THR A 430 12.44 29.68 1.44
N GLN A 431 13.12 30.68 2.01
CA GLN A 431 13.17 30.91 3.47
C GLN A 431 11.90 31.58 4.05
N VAL A 432 10.82 31.67 3.26
CA VAL A 432 9.59 32.34 3.69
C VAL A 432 8.74 31.37 4.54
N PRO A 433 7.85 31.89 5.41
CA PRO A 433 6.97 31.03 6.20
C PRO A 433 6.12 30.11 5.30
N PRO A 434 5.84 28.85 5.71
CA PRO A 434 5.10 27.88 4.88
C PRO A 434 3.72 28.35 4.38
N LYS A 435 3.07 29.24 5.15
CA LYS A 435 1.79 29.88 4.74
C LYS A 435 1.96 30.74 3.49
N VAL A 436 3.11 31.39 3.32
CA VAL A 436 3.43 32.23 2.16
C VAL A 436 3.78 31.34 0.96
N SER A 437 4.55 30.26 1.14
CA SER A 437 4.87 29.29 0.08
C SER A 437 3.64 28.50 -0.40
N ALA A 438 2.63 28.33 0.43
CA ALA A 438 1.38 27.66 0.05
C ALA A 438 0.57 28.42 -1.02
N PHE A 439 0.65 29.75 -1.07
CA PHE A 439 -0.07 30.57 -2.05
C PHE A 439 0.42 30.36 -3.50
N PRO A 440 1.73 30.52 -3.84
CA PRO A 440 2.22 30.24 -5.19
C PRO A 440 2.09 28.76 -5.56
N TRP A 441 2.14 27.84 -4.58
CA TRP A 441 1.82 26.43 -4.82
C TRP A 441 0.36 26.23 -5.25
N GLN A 442 -0.60 26.88 -4.59
CA GLN A 442 -2.00 26.87 -5.01
C GLN A 442 -2.22 27.56 -6.36
N LEU A 443 -1.50 28.67 -6.63
CA LEU A 443 -1.53 29.38 -7.91
C LEU A 443 -1.14 28.46 -9.07
N LEU A 444 0.00 27.77 -8.94
CA LEU A 444 0.53 26.86 -9.96
C LEU A 444 -0.28 25.58 -10.14
N LEU A 445 -1.31 25.37 -9.30
CA LEU A 445 -2.28 24.29 -9.42
C LEU A 445 -3.67 24.78 -9.84
N ASP A 446 -3.84 26.08 -10.09
CA ASP A 446 -5.13 26.75 -10.33
C ASP A 446 -6.14 26.53 -9.20
N ARG A 447 -5.71 26.71 -7.93
CA ARG A 447 -6.50 26.43 -6.70
C ARG A 447 -6.47 27.55 -5.66
N ILE A 448 -6.42 28.82 -6.08
CA ILE A 448 -6.50 29.97 -5.15
C ILE A 448 -7.95 30.32 -4.83
N PRO A 449 -8.31 30.66 -3.57
CA PRO A 449 -9.57 31.31 -3.24
C PRO A 449 -9.57 32.77 -3.73
N THR A 450 -10.10 33.02 -4.92
CA THR A 450 -10.45 34.38 -5.36
C THR A 450 -11.95 34.58 -5.24
N LYS A 451 -12.42 35.74 -4.74
CA LYS A 451 -13.85 36.13 -4.80
C LYS A 451 -14.41 36.12 -6.24
N ILE A 452 -13.51 36.12 -7.23
CA ILE A 452 -13.80 36.01 -8.67
C ILE A 452 -14.25 34.59 -9.07
N LEU A 453 -13.90 33.55 -8.32
CA LEU A 453 -14.33 32.16 -8.60
C LEU A 453 -15.84 31.90 -8.42
N THR A 454 -16.60 32.89 -7.96
CA THR A 454 -18.06 32.86 -7.86
C THR A 454 -18.78 33.79 -8.85
N MET A 455 -18.07 34.47 -9.76
CA MET A 455 -18.65 35.34 -10.80
C MET A 455 -17.87 35.13 -12.12
N HIS A 456 -18.28 34.42 -13.16
CA HIS A 456 -19.39 33.53 -13.47
C HIS A 456 -18.77 32.54 -14.49
N ASP A 457 -18.58 31.26 -14.16
CA ASP A 457 -18.25 30.24 -15.19
C ASP A 457 -19.54 29.61 -15.77
N ARG A 458 -20.69 30.07 -15.26
CA ARG A 458 -22.04 29.64 -15.62
C ARG A 458 -22.92 30.88 -15.77
N TRP A 459 -23.62 30.96 -16.90
CA TRP A 459 -24.64 31.98 -17.17
C TRP A 459 -25.97 31.29 -17.38
N GLU A 460 -27.03 31.84 -16.81
CA GLU A 460 -28.40 31.35 -16.95
C GLU A 460 -29.22 32.43 -17.63
N ALA A 461 -29.92 32.05 -18.71
CA ALA A 461 -30.79 32.94 -19.45
C ALA A 461 -32.24 32.57 -19.16
N TYR A 462 -33.02 33.56 -18.73
CA TYR A 462 -34.43 33.41 -18.36
C TYR A 462 -35.34 34.11 -19.37
N LYS A 463 -36.62 33.76 -19.37
CA LYS A 463 -37.61 34.40 -20.23
C LYS A 463 -38.02 35.78 -19.67
N GLY A 464 -37.85 36.83 -20.48
CA GLY A 464 -38.23 38.20 -20.12
C GLY A 464 -37.36 38.76 -18.99
N GLU A 465 -37.99 39.36 -17.98
CA GLU A 465 -37.32 39.91 -16.78
C GLU A 465 -37.37 38.95 -15.57
N SER A 466 -37.85 37.71 -15.77
CA SER A 466 -37.95 36.71 -14.71
C SER A 466 -36.58 36.18 -14.29
N THR A 467 -36.48 35.74 -13.04
CA THR A 467 -35.31 35.01 -12.49
C THR A 467 -35.71 33.70 -11.83
N GLU A 468 -36.96 33.25 -12.05
CA GLU A 468 -37.47 32.00 -11.49
C GLU A 468 -37.03 30.79 -12.32
N ASP A 469 -36.74 29.67 -11.65
CA ASP A 469 -36.26 28.43 -12.30
C ASP A 469 -37.24 27.87 -13.35
N CYS A 470 -38.54 28.15 -13.21
CA CYS A 470 -39.57 27.73 -14.15
C CYS A 470 -39.47 28.45 -15.52
N ASP A 471 -38.82 29.62 -15.55
CA ASP A 471 -38.61 30.47 -16.72
C ASP A 471 -37.18 30.35 -17.30
N LEU A 472 -36.36 29.44 -16.78
CA LEU A 472 -35.03 29.16 -17.31
C LEU A 472 -35.14 28.67 -18.76
N MET A 473 -34.40 29.30 -19.67
CA MET A 473 -34.36 28.97 -21.09
C MET A 473 -33.16 28.10 -21.43
N PHE A 474 -31.97 28.50 -20.98
CA PHE A 474 -30.74 27.74 -21.17
C PHE A 474 -29.65 28.20 -20.20
N THR A 475 -28.63 27.36 -20.07
CA THR A 475 -27.42 27.61 -19.30
C THR A 475 -26.18 27.51 -20.17
N VAL A 476 -25.26 28.46 -20.05
CA VAL A 476 -23.95 28.44 -20.69
C VAL A 476 -22.87 28.16 -19.65
N LYS A 477 -21.92 27.29 -19.98
CA LYS A 477 -20.75 26.97 -19.15
C LYS A 477 -19.45 27.20 -19.90
N LYS A 478 -18.44 27.71 -19.20
CA LYS A 478 -17.07 27.78 -19.72
C LYS A 478 -16.36 26.43 -19.57
N CYS A 479 -15.61 25.99 -20.58
CA CYS A 479 -14.88 24.71 -20.52
C CYS A 479 -13.56 24.78 -19.72
N ALA A 480 -12.94 25.95 -19.56
CA ALA A 480 -11.73 26.14 -18.75
C ALA A 480 -11.52 27.62 -18.37
N MET A 481 -10.89 27.90 -17.21
CA MET A 481 -10.69 29.27 -16.70
C MET A 481 -9.75 30.11 -17.59
N VAL A 482 -8.67 29.52 -18.09
CA VAL A 482 -7.71 30.15 -19.02
C VAL A 482 -7.78 29.43 -20.37
N GLN A 483 -8.24 30.12 -21.41
CA GLN A 483 -8.32 29.58 -22.76
C GLN A 483 -7.71 30.58 -23.75
N MET A 484 -6.84 30.12 -24.65
CA MET A 484 -6.38 30.95 -25.78
C MET A 484 -7.45 31.13 -26.87
N LYS A 485 -8.49 30.28 -26.88
CA LYS A 485 -9.65 30.32 -27.79
C LYS A 485 -10.92 30.07 -26.98
N THR A 486 -11.96 30.86 -27.21
CA THR A 486 -13.26 30.73 -26.54
C THR A 486 -13.85 29.35 -26.80
N LYS A 487 -14.16 28.61 -25.72
CA LYS A 487 -14.90 27.35 -25.78
C LYS A 487 -15.97 27.26 -24.68
N LEU A 488 -17.23 27.34 -25.09
CA LEU A 488 -18.41 27.32 -24.21
C LEU A 488 -19.33 26.14 -24.56
N GLN A 489 -20.02 25.60 -23.55
CA GLN A 489 -21.05 24.58 -23.69
C GLN A 489 -22.40 25.17 -23.26
N VAL A 490 -23.46 24.90 -24.03
CA VAL A 490 -24.81 25.41 -23.80
C VAL A 490 -25.76 24.23 -23.58
N PHE A 491 -26.56 24.33 -22.53
CA PHE A 491 -27.53 23.33 -22.11
C PHE A 491 -28.92 23.98 -22.10
N MET A 492 -29.85 23.47 -22.89
CA MET A 492 -31.23 23.96 -22.89
C MET A 492 -31.91 23.55 -21.59
N ALA A 493 -32.89 24.30 -21.10
CA ALA A 493 -33.53 24.03 -19.79
C ALA A 493 -34.13 22.62 -19.64
N LYS A 494 -34.50 21.96 -20.75
CA LYS A 494 -34.97 20.57 -20.76
C LYS A 494 -33.85 19.54 -20.47
N ASN A 495 -32.58 19.92 -20.62
CA ASN A 495 -31.40 19.08 -20.43
C ASN A 495 -30.87 19.18 -18.99
N THR A 496 -31.64 18.67 -18.04
CA THR A 496 -31.34 18.75 -16.60
C THR A 496 -30.15 17.89 -16.15
N LYS A 497 -29.70 16.95 -16.97
CA LYS A 497 -28.60 16.02 -16.66
C LYS A 497 -27.23 16.54 -17.11
N GLU A 498 -27.20 17.43 -18.11
CA GLU A 498 -25.99 18.11 -18.62
C GLU A 498 -24.83 17.17 -19.01
N TYR A 499 -25.10 15.92 -19.41
CA TYR A 499 -24.06 14.95 -19.81
C TYR A 499 -23.46 15.24 -21.19
N ALA A 500 -24.26 15.82 -22.08
CA ALA A 500 -23.85 16.31 -23.39
C ALA A 500 -24.49 17.68 -23.61
N CYS A 501 -23.75 18.62 -24.20
CA CYS A 501 -24.29 19.95 -24.48
C CYS A 501 -25.24 19.90 -25.68
N ASP A 502 -26.25 20.78 -25.68
CA ASP A 502 -27.17 20.97 -26.81
C ASP A 502 -26.54 21.84 -27.90
N TYR A 503 -25.69 22.79 -27.49
CA TYR A 503 -24.85 23.58 -28.39
C TYR A 503 -23.47 23.80 -27.79
N ARG A 504 -22.47 24.05 -28.64
CA ARG A 504 -21.15 24.52 -28.21
C ARG A 504 -20.73 25.74 -29.01
N VAL A 505 -19.99 26.64 -28.37
CA VAL A 505 -19.40 27.80 -29.03
C VAL A 505 -17.90 27.62 -29.05
N GLU A 506 -17.29 27.75 -30.23
CA GLU A 506 -15.84 27.68 -30.39
C GLU A 506 -15.33 28.84 -31.26
N GLY A 507 -14.10 29.31 -31.03
CA GLY A 507 -13.44 30.32 -31.86
C GLY A 507 -12.69 31.37 -31.04
N SER A 508 -12.50 32.57 -31.60
CA SER A 508 -11.89 33.70 -30.88
C SER A 508 -12.75 34.95 -31.04
N PHE A 509 -13.20 35.50 -29.90
CA PHE A 509 -14.05 36.69 -29.85
C PHE A 509 -13.30 37.94 -30.33
N PHE A 510 -12.04 38.14 -29.92
CA PHE A 510 -11.23 39.28 -30.36
C PHE A 510 -10.85 39.23 -31.85
N GLN A 511 -10.99 38.06 -32.49
CA GLN A 511 -10.78 37.88 -33.92
C GLN A 511 -12.10 37.80 -34.70
N ASP A 512 -13.24 38.07 -34.05
CA ASP A 512 -14.59 38.02 -34.61
C ASP A 512 -14.87 36.70 -35.36
N SER A 513 -14.43 35.58 -34.79
CA SER A 513 -14.38 34.26 -35.47
C SER A 513 -15.16 33.16 -34.71
N CYS A 514 -15.99 33.54 -33.75
CA CYS A 514 -16.79 32.59 -32.98
C CYS A 514 -17.86 31.91 -33.86
N ALA A 515 -18.01 30.60 -33.72
CA ALA A 515 -19.06 29.81 -34.35
C ALA A 515 -19.82 29.00 -33.29
N VAL A 516 -21.13 28.87 -33.48
CA VAL A 516 -22.03 28.08 -32.64
C VAL A 516 -22.38 26.80 -33.38
N TYR A 517 -22.23 25.66 -32.71
CA TYR A 517 -22.43 24.32 -33.25
C TYR A 517 -23.53 23.59 -32.49
N VAL A 518 -24.23 22.67 -33.17
CA VAL A 518 -25.21 21.77 -32.54
C VAL A 518 -24.50 20.63 -31.82
N GLY A 519 -24.67 20.56 -30.51
CA GLY A 519 -24.08 19.58 -29.61
C GLY A 519 -22.59 19.35 -29.87
N GLU A 520 -22.21 18.09 -30.06
CA GLU A 520 -20.82 17.72 -30.39
C GLU A 520 -20.56 17.58 -31.90
N THR A 521 -21.53 17.92 -32.75
CA THR A 521 -21.42 17.82 -34.21
C THR A 521 -20.68 19.02 -34.81
N ASN A 522 -20.27 18.91 -36.09
CA ASN A 522 -19.68 20.04 -36.83
C ASN A 522 -20.71 20.90 -37.56
N THR A 523 -22.01 20.73 -37.25
CA THR A 523 -23.09 21.51 -37.86
C THR A 523 -23.13 22.90 -37.23
N ILE A 524 -22.83 23.93 -38.03
CA ILE A 524 -22.84 25.34 -37.60
C ILE A 524 -24.26 25.91 -37.70
N VAL A 525 -24.67 26.63 -36.65
CA VAL A 525 -25.97 27.30 -36.56
C VAL A 525 -25.87 28.82 -36.55
N ALA A 526 -24.72 29.36 -36.13
CA ALA A 526 -24.40 30.77 -36.25
C ALA A 526 -22.88 30.95 -36.39
N GLN A 527 -22.45 31.91 -37.21
CA GLN A 527 -21.03 32.22 -37.36
C GLN A 527 -20.77 33.72 -37.38
N MET A 528 -19.82 34.15 -36.57
CA MET A 528 -19.35 35.53 -36.51
C MET A 528 -18.29 35.76 -37.59
N HIS A 529 -18.38 36.93 -38.23
CA HIS A 529 -17.46 37.40 -39.24
C HIS A 529 -17.09 38.86 -38.98
N LYS A 530 -15.84 39.21 -39.27
CA LYS A 530 -15.36 40.59 -39.21
C LYS A 530 -16.04 41.44 -40.29
N LYS A 531 -16.64 42.57 -39.91
CA LYS A 531 -17.24 43.52 -40.86
C LYS A 531 -16.16 44.52 -41.30
N LEU A 532 -15.76 44.46 -42.57
CA LEU A 532 -14.92 45.48 -43.21
C LEU A 532 -15.85 46.50 -43.89
N SER A 533 -16.19 47.59 -43.20
CA SER A 533 -16.84 48.75 -43.82
C SER A 533 -16.00 50.02 -43.59
N PHE A 534 -16.02 50.92 -44.58
CA PHE A 534 -15.18 52.13 -44.65
C PHE A 534 -15.58 53.23 -43.63
N GLU A 535 -16.54 52.97 -42.74
CA GLU A 535 -17.13 53.93 -41.78
C GLU A 535 -16.87 53.60 -40.30
N ASN A 536 -15.78 52.91 -39.97
CA ASN A 536 -15.46 52.54 -38.57
C ASN A 536 -14.71 53.62 -37.75
N LEU A 537 -14.84 54.91 -38.10
CA LEU A 537 -14.26 56.02 -37.34
C LEU A 537 -15.21 56.65 -36.30
N LEU A 538 -16.49 56.28 -36.26
CA LEU A 538 -17.49 56.80 -35.31
C LEU A 538 -18.31 55.70 -34.60
N GLY A 539 -17.71 54.52 -34.42
CA GLY A 539 -17.92 53.68 -33.24
C GLY A 539 -19.29 53.07 -32.96
N LYS A 540 -19.92 52.35 -33.91
CA LYS A 540 -21.14 51.58 -33.56
C LYS A 540 -21.30 50.11 -34.02
N GLU A 541 -20.50 49.53 -34.90
CA GLU A 541 -20.63 48.09 -35.23
C GLU A 541 -19.29 47.39 -35.49
N ARG A 542 -18.96 46.30 -34.76
CA ARG A 542 -17.64 45.61 -34.83
C ARG A 542 -17.65 44.28 -35.62
N PHE A 543 -18.75 43.52 -35.64
CA PHE A 543 -18.84 42.21 -36.28
C PHE A 543 -20.23 41.97 -36.87
N ALA A 544 -20.35 41.03 -37.81
CA ALA A 544 -21.60 40.51 -38.35
C ALA A 544 -21.76 39.04 -37.96
N VAL A 545 -22.99 38.57 -37.79
CA VAL A 545 -23.28 37.16 -37.49
C VAL A 545 -24.21 36.59 -38.56
N THR A 546 -23.74 35.56 -39.26
CA THR A 546 -24.55 34.79 -40.21
C THR A 546 -25.35 33.75 -39.44
N MET A 547 -26.67 33.78 -39.61
CA MET A 547 -27.62 32.86 -38.99
C MET A 547 -28.09 31.81 -39.99
N TYR A 548 -28.05 30.53 -39.63
CA TYR A 548 -28.57 29.45 -40.47
C TYR A 548 -30.07 29.19 -40.15
N PRO A 549 -30.86 28.66 -41.11
CA PRO A 549 -32.30 28.47 -40.95
C PRO A 549 -32.68 27.60 -39.74
N ASN A 550 -33.86 27.86 -39.15
CA ASN A 550 -34.45 27.12 -38.03
C ASN A 550 -33.80 27.33 -36.65
N VAL A 551 -33.11 28.45 -36.45
CA VAL A 551 -32.50 28.80 -35.15
C VAL A 551 -33.06 30.12 -34.63
N ASP A 552 -33.37 30.16 -33.34
CA ASP A 552 -33.94 31.34 -32.68
C ASP A 552 -32.90 32.47 -32.60
N HIS A 553 -33.30 33.65 -33.08
CA HIS A 553 -32.44 34.83 -33.15
C HIS A 553 -32.20 35.40 -31.74
N ALA A 554 -33.18 35.31 -30.85
CA ALA A 554 -33.06 35.78 -29.47
C ALA A 554 -32.06 34.90 -28.68
N PHE A 555 -32.05 33.59 -28.96
CA PHE A 555 -31.08 32.66 -28.37
C PHE A 555 -29.64 33.03 -28.76
N ILE A 556 -29.37 33.24 -30.05
CA ILE A 556 -28.02 33.61 -30.50
C ILE A 556 -27.62 35.00 -30.02
N ALA A 557 -28.55 35.97 -29.99
CA ALA A 557 -28.29 37.29 -29.44
C ALA A 557 -27.89 37.22 -27.95
N ALA A 558 -28.59 36.42 -27.15
CA ALA A 558 -28.25 36.21 -25.74
C ALA A 558 -26.88 35.55 -25.57
N LEU A 559 -26.50 34.57 -26.42
CA LEU A 559 -25.15 34.00 -26.42
C LEU A 559 -24.06 35.03 -26.76
N ILE A 560 -24.34 35.96 -27.67
CA ILE A 560 -23.41 37.04 -28.02
C ILE A 560 -23.22 38.01 -26.85
N VAL A 561 -24.29 38.35 -26.13
CA VAL A 561 -24.21 39.18 -24.91
C VAL A 561 -23.34 38.50 -23.85
N ILE A 562 -23.54 37.18 -23.65
CA ILE A 562 -22.71 36.39 -22.75
C ILE A 562 -21.24 36.41 -23.20
N LEU A 563 -20.97 36.22 -24.49
CA LEU A 563 -19.62 36.30 -25.06
C LEU A 563 -18.96 37.67 -24.86
N ASP A 564 -19.69 38.77 -25.06
CA ASP A 564 -19.16 40.12 -24.83
C ASP A 564 -18.87 40.34 -23.33
N SER A 565 -19.76 39.88 -22.44
CA SER A 565 -19.56 39.96 -20.98
C SER A 565 -18.31 39.21 -20.49
N ILE A 566 -18.00 38.07 -21.11
CA ILE A 566 -16.80 37.27 -20.80
C ILE A 566 -15.53 38.00 -21.19
N ASN A 567 -15.54 38.70 -22.32
CA ASN A 567 -14.33 39.28 -22.93
C ASN A 567 -14.12 40.77 -22.58
N ARG A 568 -15.12 41.44 -22.00
CA ARG A 568 -15.05 42.83 -21.52
C ARG A 568 -15.69 42.97 -20.13
N PRO A 569 -14.95 42.63 -19.06
CA PRO A 569 -15.48 42.76 -17.69
C PRO A 569 -15.66 44.25 -17.33
N GLY A 570 -16.91 44.69 -17.13
CA GLY A 570 -17.25 46.06 -16.70
C GLY A 570 -18.58 46.65 -17.20
N TRP A 571 -19.44 45.88 -17.88
CA TRP A 571 -20.69 46.36 -18.49
C TRP A 571 -21.95 45.52 -18.17
N ILE A 572 -21.91 44.71 -17.10
CA ILE A 572 -23.09 44.07 -16.50
C ILE A 572 -22.98 44.19 -14.99
#